data_AF-A0A212C3J0-F1
#
_entry.id   AF-A0A212C3J0-F1
#
_cell.length_a   1.000
_cell.length_b   1.000
_cell.length_c   1.000
_cell.angle_alpha   90.00
_cell.angle_beta   90.00
_cell.angle_gamma   90.00
#
_symmetry.space_group_name_H-M   'P 1'
#
loop_
_entity.id
_entity.type
_entity.pdbx_description
1 polymer ?
#
loop_
_entity_poly.entity_id
_entity_poly.type
_entity_poly.pdbx_seq_one_letter_code
_entity_poly.pdbx_strand_id
1 'polypeptide(L)'
;MSHALLSLFPPPPTTADIISTVEFNHTGELLATGDKGGRVVIFQREPESKNAPHSQGEYDVYSTFQSHEPEFDYLKNKTIKLWKITERDKRPEGYNLKDEEGKLKDLSTVTSLQ
;
A
#
# COMPACT_ATOMS: atom_id res chain seq x y z
N MET A 1 -27.92 4.11 -23.80
CA MET A 1 -26.83 4.07 -24.80
C MET A 1 -25.51 3.96 -24.04
N SER A 2 -24.72 2.97 -24.42
CA SER A 2 -23.51 2.41 -23.80
C SER A 2 -22.54 3.36 -23.06
N HIS A 3 -22.28 3.09 -21.78
CA HIS A 3 -21.11 3.57 -21.03
C HIS A 3 -20.00 2.50 -20.92
N ALA A 4 -20.13 1.37 -21.62
CA ALA A 4 -19.31 0.17 -21.41
C ALA A 4 -18.17 -0.01 -22.44
N LEU A 5 -17.88 0.98 -23.28
CA LEU A 5 -16.86 0.87 -24.34
C LEU A 5 -15.49 1.49 -24.00
N LEU A 6 -15.32 2.10 -22.82
CA LEU A 6 -14.05 2.73 -22.42
C LEU A 6 -13.11 1.83 -21.62
N SER A 7 -13.50 0.61 -21.25
CA SER A 7 -12.66 -0.28 -20.41
C SER A 7 -11.75 -1.24 -21.20
N LEU A 8 -11.65 -1.08 -22.52
CA LEU A 8 -10.87 -1.98 -23.39
C LEU A 8 -9.36 -1.73 -23.36
N PHE A 9 -8.93 -0.60 -22.82
CA PHE A 9 -7.51 -0.30 -22.67
C PHE A 9 -7.17 -0.17 -21.19
N PRO A 10 -6.13 -0.86 -20.70
CA PRO A 10 -5.63 -0.60 -19.36
C PRO A 10 -5.26 0.88 -19.24
N PRO A 11 -5.49 1.51 -18.09
CA PRO A 11 -5.06 2.89 -17.88
C PRO A 11 -3.56 3.01 -18.15
N PRO A 12 -3.08 4.16 -18.67
CA PRO A 12 -1.66 4.37 -18.87
C PRO A 12 -0.91 4.19 -17.53
N PRO A 13 0.31 3.65 -17.56
CA PRO A 13 1.11 3.50 -16.35
C PRO A 13 1.30 4.87 -15.70
N THR A 14 1.03 4.93 -14.40
CA THR A 14 1.22 6.12 -13.59
C THR A 14 2.69 6.24 -13.17
N THR A 15 3.07 7.39 -12.61
CA THR A 15 4.41 7.54 -12.00
C THR A 15 4.66 6.54 -10.87
N ALA A 16 3.60 6.02 -10.23
CA ALA A 16 3.69 4.96 -9.23
C ALA A 16 4.10 3.61 -9.85
N ASP A 17 3.75 3.36 -11.12
CA ASP A 17 4.09 2.10 -11.83
C ASP A 17 5.53 2.08 -12.37
N ILE A 18 6.31 3.15 -12.18
CA ILE A 18 7.71 3.20 -12.59
C ILE A 18 8.53 2.30 -11.67
N ILE A 19 9.16 1.27 -12.24
CA ILE A 19 10.11 0.41 -11.53
C ILE A 19 11.27 1.27 -11.00
N SER A 20 11.47 1.21 -9.69
CA SER A 20 12.48 1.96 -8.95
C SER A 20 13.66 1.09 -8.54
N THR A 21 13.45 -0.22 -8.38
CA THR A 21 14.49 -1.18 -8.01
C THR A 21 14.24 -2.56 -8.64
N VAL A 22 15.33 -3.28 -8.90
CA VAL A 22 15.33 -4.64 -9.45
C VAL A 22 16.44 -5.43 -8.77
N GLU A 23 16.15 -6.63 -8.28
CA GLU A 23 17.13 -7.47 -7.61
C GLU A 23 16.89 -8.96 -7.88
N PHE A 24 17.96 -9.69 -8.18
CA PHE A 24 17.92 -11.16 -8.23
C PHE A 24 18.31 -11.75 -6.88
N ASN A 25 17.73 -12.90 -6.55
CA ASN A 25 18.31 -13.73 -5.50
C ASN A 25 19.66 -14.32 -5.98
N HIS A 26 20.46 -14.84 -5.05
CA HIS A 26 21.80 -15.35 -5.37
C HIS A 26 21.82 -16.49 -6.40
N THR A 27 20.74 -17.27 -6.52
CA THR A 27 20.63 -18.38 -7.47
C THR A 27 20.20 -17.94 -8.87
N GLY A 28 19.62 -16.73 -9.00
CA GLY A 28 18.98 -16.29 -10.24
C GLY A 28 17.74 -17.11 -10.58
N GLU A 29 17.04 -17.62 -9.56
CA GLU A 29 15.73 -18.28 -9.72
C GLU A 29 14.58 -17.32 -9.42
N LEU A 30 14.84 -16.29 -8.63
CA LEU A 30 13.86 -15.26 -8.28
C LEU A 30 14.37 -13.89 -8.72
N LEU A 31 13.46 -13.11 -9.28
CA LEU A 31 13.65 -11.72 -9.65
C LEU A 31 12.61 -10.87 -8.91
N ALA A 32 13.04 -9.91 -8.11
CA ALA A 32 12.17 -8.95 -7.46
C ALA A 32 12.25 -7.61 -8.19
N THR A 33 11.09 -6.97 -8.39
CA THR A 33 10.99 -5.58 -8.85
C THR A 33 10.16 -4.78 -7.86
N GLY A 34 10.60 -3.59 -7.50
CA GLY A 34 9.81 -2.62 -6.75
C GLY A 34 9.50 -1.40 -7.62
N ASP A 35 8.30 -0.84 -7.49
CA ASP A 35 7.92 0.42 -8.16
C ASP A 35 7.82 1.60 -7.18
N LYS A 36 7.68 2.82 -7.70
CA LYS A 36 7.53 4.05 -6.90
C LYS A 36 6.24 4.09 -6.09
N GLY A 37 5.26 3.28 -6.44
CA GLY A 37 4.02 3.10 -5.70
C GLY A 37 4.17 2.21 -4.48
N GLY A 38 5.33 1.56 -4.30
CA GLY A 38 5.60 0.66 -3.20
C GLY A 38 5.10 -0.77 -3.44
N ARG A 39 4.61 -1.10 -4.64
CA ARG A 39 4.31 -2.47 -5.01
C ARG A 39 5.60 -3.22 -5.30
N VAL A 40 5.68 -4.45 -4.82
CA VAL A 40 6.76 -5.40 -5.08
C VAL A 40 6.18 -6.57 -5.86
N VAL A 41 6.83 -6.94 -6.96
CA VAL A 41 6.51 -8.12 -7.78
C VAL A 41 7.70 -9.06 -7.72
N ILE A 42 7.45 -10.31 -7.36
CA ILE A 42 8.43 -11.39 -7.39
C ILE A 42 8.10 -12.28 -8.58
N PHE A 43 9.09 -12.51 -9.42
CA PHE A 43 9.03 -13.45 -10.51
C PHE A 43 9.88 -14.68 -10.21
N GLN A 44 9.41 -15.85 -10.62
CA GLN A 44 10.12 -17.11 -10.52
C GLN A 44 10.46 -17.62 -11.91
N ARG A 45 11.70 -18.08 -12.09
CA ARG A 45 12.15 -18.66 -13.34
C ARG A 45 11.40 -19.98 -13.60
N GLU A 46 10.87 -20.13 -14.80
CA GLU A 46 10.31 -21.39 -15.27
C GLU A 46 11.38 -22.50 -15.18
N PRO A 47 11.04 -23.68 -14.61
CA PRO A 47 11.95 -24.81 -14.59
C PRO A 47 12.31 -25.24 -16.01
N GLU A 48 13.56 -25.63 -16.24
CA GLU A 48 14.01 -26.08 -17.55
C GLU A 48 13.23 -27.34 -18.01
N SER A 49 12.31 -27.14 -18.94
CA SER A 49 11.58 -28.20 -19.61
C SER A 49 12.45 -28.82 -20.70
N LYS A 50 12.73 -30.13 -20.60
CA LYS A 50 13.42 -30.90 -21.67
C LYS A 50 12.67 -30.89 -23.00
N ASN A 51 11.38 -30.54 -23.00
CA ASN A 51 10.51 -30.54 -24.17
C ASN A 51 10.38 -29.16 -24.83
N ALA A 52 10.88 -28.09 -24.21
CA ALA A 52 10.80 -26.72 -24.73
C ALA A 52 12.15 -26.00 -24.56
N PRO A 53 13.17 -26.31 -25.40
CA PRO A 53 14.49 -25.70 -25.30
C PRO A 53 14.53 -24.19 -25.56
N HIS A 54 13.40 -23.58 -25.94
CA HIS A 54 13.28 -22.13 -26.16
C HIS A 54 12.73 -21.36 -24.96
N SER A 55 12.19 -22.01 -23.91
CA SER A 55 11.71 -21.32 -22.69
C SER A 55 12.81 -21.10 -21.65
N GLN A 56 14.08 -21.26 -22.04
CA GLN A 56 15.21 -21.12 -21.13
C GLN A 56 15.29 -19.69 -20.60
N GLY A 57 14.91 -19.52 -19.33
CA GLY A 57 15.07 -18.25 -18.61
C GLY A 57 13.87 -17.32 -18.61
N GLU A 58 12.68 -17.79 -18.99
CA GLU A 58 11.45 -17.03 -18.77
C GLU A 58 11.10 -16.98 -17.27
N TYR A 59 10.54 -15.84 -16.84
CA TYR A 59 10.20 -15.56 -15.46
C TYR A 59 8.70 -15.25 -15.37
N ASP A 60 7.99 -16.03 -14.58
CA ASP A 60 6.56 -15.86 -14.34
C ASP A 60 6.30 -15.14 -13.02
N VAL A 61 5.18 -14.41 -12.96
CA VAL A 61 4.76 -13.74 -11.71
C VAL A 61 4.45 -14.79 -10.65
N TYR A 62 5.27 -14.82 -9.61
CA TYR A 62 5.12 -15.70 -8.47
C TYR A 62 4.30 -15.03 -7.35
N SER A 63 4.61 -13.77 -7.04
CA SER A 63 3.94 -13.04 -5.97
C SER A 63 3.89 -11.55 -6.26
N THR A 64 2.87 -10.87 -5.74
CA THR A 64 2.77 -9.42 -5.77
C THR A 64 2.23 -8.94 -4.43
N PHE A 65 2.90 -7.98 -3.80
CA PHE A 65 2.46 -7.40 -2.53
C PHE A 65 2.77 -5.92 -2.44
N GLN A 66 2.04 -5.22 -1.58
CA GLN A 66 2.25 -3.80 -1.30
C GLN A 66 3.21 -3.66 -0.11
N SER A 67 4.41 -3.10 -0.34
CA SER A 67 5.40 -2.88 0.73
C SER A 67 5.10 -1.62 1.55
N HIS A 68 4.67 -0.54 0.90
CA HIS A 68 4.26 0.72 1.53
C HIS A 68 3.27 1.46 0.63
N GLU A 69 2.42 2.31 1.19
CA GLU A 69 1.54 3.17 0.39
C GLU A 69 2.37 4.24 -0.36
N PRO A 70 2.00 4.61 -1.60
CA PRO A 70 2.60 5.76 -2.28
C PRO A 70 2.55 6.97 -1.35
N GLU A 71 3.63 7.77 -1.31
CA GLU A 71 3.74 8.91 -0.40
C GLU A 71 2.40 9.68 -0.34
N PHE A 72 1.80 9.59 0.85
CA PHE A 72 0.49 10.08 1.22
C PHE A 72 0.13 11.38 0.48
N ASP A 73 -0.90 11.36 -0.38
CA ASP A 73 -1.42 12.59 -1.01
C ASP A 73 -1.93 13.54 0.08
N TYR A 74 -1.06 14.45 0.50
CA TYR A 74 -1.30 15.42 1.57
C TYR A 74 -2.53 16.28 1.31
N LEU A 75 -2.95 16.46 0.05
CA LEU A 75 -4.08 17.30 -0.33
C LEU A 75 -5.40 16.52 -0.29
N LYS A 76 -5.43 15.29 -0.81
CA LYS A 76 -6.63 14.45 -0.82
C LYS A 76 -6.97 13.91 0.56
N ASN A 77 -5.97 13.49 1.34
CA ASN A 77 -6.19 12.95 2.67
C ASN A 77 -6.44 14.01 3.75
N LYS A 78 -5.91 15.25 3.63
CA LYS A 78 -6.33 16.34 4.54
C LYS A 78 -7.80 16.68 4.34
N THR A 79 -8.24 16.76 3.08
CA THR A 79 -9.63 17.02 2.73
C THR A 79 -10.55 15.96 3.34
N ILE A 80 -10.34 14.67 3.05
CA ILE A 80 -11.15 13.57 3.60
C ILE A 80 -11.13 13.53 5.14
N LYS A 81 -9.99 13.82 5.79
CA LYS A 81 -9.90 13.92 7.25
C LYS A 81 -10.70 15.10 7.81
N LEU A 82 -10.68 16.25 7.14
CA LEU A 82 -11.44 17.44 7.54
C LEU A 82 -12.95 17.22 7.40
N TRP A 83 -13.44 16.64 6.30
CA TRP A 83 -14.87 16.28 6.15
C TRP A 83 -15.34 15.35 7.28
N LYS A 84 -14.53 14.35 7.63
CA LYS A 84 -14.83 13.39 8.70
C LYS A 84 -14.79 13.99 10.12
N ILE A 85 -14.06 15.10 10.31
CA ILE A 85 -14.05 15.87 11.57
C ILE A 85 -15.27 16.77 11.65
N THR A 86 -15.72 17.32 10.52
CA THR A 86 -16.85 18.25 10.48
C THR A 86 -18.19 17.53 10.70
N GLU A 87 -18.30 16.27 10.30
CA GLU A 87 -19.49 15.42 10.56
C GLU A 87 -19.55 14.85 11.99
N ARG A 88 -18.52 15.05 12.81
CA ARG A 88 -18.52 14.60 14.21
C ARG A 88 -18.68 15.78 15.15
N ASP A 89 -19.92 16.24 15.30
CA ASP A 89 -20.42 16.99 16.46
C ASP A 89 -20.45 16.15 17.75
N LYS A 90 -19.46 15.28 17.95
CA LYS A 90 -19.35 14.51 19.18
C LYS A 90 -18.41 15.23 20.13
N ARG A 91 -19.01 15.81 21.17
CA ARG A 91 -18.32 16.19 22.40
C ARG A 91 -17.38 15.05 22.80
N PRO A 92 -16.12 15.32 23.16
CA PRO A 92 -15.20 14.28 23.58
C PRO A 92 -15.69 13.69 24.91
N GLU A 93 -16.44 12.59 24.85
CA GLU A 93 -16.75 11.75 26.01
C GLU A 93 -15.90 10.48 25.95
N GLY A 94 -14.90 10.40 26.85
CA GLY A 94 -13.97 9.27 27.03
C GLY A 94 -12.94 9.19 25.89
N TYR A 95 -11.63 9.12 26.13
CA TYR A 95 -10.88 8.32 27.10
C TYR A 95 -9.67 9.12 27.64
N ASN A 96 -9.11 8.71 28.79
CA ASN A 96 -8.01 9.34 29.56
C ASN A 96 -8.33 10.54 30.45
N LEU A 97 -9.55 11.07 30.42
CA LEU A 97 -9.91 12.17 31.33
C LEU A 97 -10.36 11.69 32.70
N LYS A 98 -10.55 10.39 32.95
CA LYS A 98 -11.00 9.87 34.25
C LYS A 98 -10.09 8.75 34.76
N ASP A 99 -9.86 8.71 36.07
CA ASP A 99 -9.16 7.61 36.76
C ASP A 99 -10.06 6.36 36.89
N GLU A 100 -9.52 5.28 37.48
CA GLU A 100 -10.22 3.99 37.65
C GLU A 100 -11.48 4.13 38.53
N GLU A 101 -11.56 5.21 39.31
CA GLU A 101 -12.70 5.57 40.15
C GLU A 101 -13.70 6.49 39.43
N GLY A 102 -13.45 6.83 38.16
CA GLY A 102 -14.33 7.64 37.31
C GLY A 102 -14.24 9.15 37.55
N LYS A 103 -13.26 9.62 38.32
CA LYS A 103 -13.05 11.04 38.63
C LYS A 103 -12.15 11.70 37.59
N LEU A 104 -12.44 12.95 37.24
CA LEU A 104 -11.66 13.66 36.21
C LEU A 104 -10.19 13.82 36.63
N LYS A 105 -9.26 13.35 35.79
CA LYS A 105 -7.81 13.56 35.91
C LYS A 105 -7.50 15.03 35.69
N ASP A 106 -6.62 15.57 36.54
CA ASP A 106 -6.14 16.95 36.38
C ASP A 106 -5.32 17.07 35.09
N LEU A 107 -5.72 18.02 34.24
CA LEU A 107 -5.16 18.26 32.91
C LEU A 107 -3.67 18.61 32.94
N SER A 108 -3.17 19.09 34.08
CA SER A 108 -1.75 19.38 34.29
C SER A 108 -0.84 18.15 34.31
N THR A 109 -1.40 16.95 34.51
CA THR A 109 -0.64 15.71 34.75
C THR A 109 -0.61 14.74 33.58
N VAL A 110 -1.38 14.99 32.51
CA VAL A 110 -1.45 14.09 31.35
C VAL A 110 -0.34 14.45 30.36
N THR A 111 0.83 13.84 30.51
CA THR A 111 2.00 14.13 29.64
C THR A 111 2.19 13.15 28.48
N SER A 112 1.45 12.04 28.42
CA SER A 112 1.60 11.03 27.38
C SER A 112 0.29 10.27 27.13
N LEU A 113 0.03 9.91 25.87
CA LEU A 113 -1.02 8.95 25.51
C LEU A 113 -0.43 7.52 25.52
N GLN A 114 -1.08 6.59 26.22
CA GLN A 114 -0.85 5.15 26.07
C GLN A 114 -1.61 4.60 24.87
#